data_AF-A0A2S9FDL1-F1
#
_entry.id   AF-A0A2S9FDL1-F1
#
_cell.length_a   1.000
_cell.length_b   1.000
_cell.length_c   1.000
_cell.angle_alpha   90.00
_cell.angle_beta   90.00
_cell.angle_gamma   90.00
#
_symmetry.space_group_name_H-M   'P 1'
#
loop_
_entity.id
_entity.type
_entity.pdbx_description
1 polymer ?
#
loop_
_entity_poly.entity_id
_entity_poly.type
_entity_poly.pdbx_seq_one_letter_code
_entity_poly.pdbx_strand_id
1 'polypeptide(L)'
;GSFLMSAISVAAGYDGVQRFTARVLSENYPMRAILDHYGATWHRDDLGVVITEIAVPPVASLPLDRDLVQQIRGVARQAIRAVG
;
A
#
# COMPACT_ATOMS: atom_id res chain seq x y z
N GLY A 1 4.77 7.13 -6.74
CA GLY A 1 3.91 6.05 -6.22
C GLY A 1 4.60 5.24 -5.14
N SER A 2 5.82 4.73 -5.39
CA SER A 2 6.51 3.79 -4.48
C SER A 2 6.65 4.30 -3.03
N PHE A 3 7.07 5.55 -2.83
CA PHE A 3 7.13 6.15 -1.49
C PHE A 3 5.76 6.14 -0.79
N LEU A 4 4.71 6.54 -1.51
CA LEU A 4 3.35 6.56 -0.97
C LEU A 4 2.86 5.14 -0.65
N MET A 5 3.27 4.13 -1.42
CA MET A 5 2.97 2.72 -1.12
C MET A 5 3.59 2.29 0.21
N SER A 6 4.84 2.68 0.48
CA SER A 6 5.47 2.46 1.79
C SER A 6 4.74 3.22 2.89
N ALA A 7 4.41 4.50 2.68
CA ALA A 7 3.74 5.32 3.68
C ALA A 7 2.35 4.79 4.05
N ILE A 8 1.53 4.41 3.05
CA ILE A 8 0.20 3.85 3.31
C ILE A 8 0.31 2.47 3.99
N SER A 9 1.34 1.68 3.68
CA SER A 9 1.60 0.40 4.36
C SER A 9 1.89 0.57 5.85
N VAL A 10 2.63 1.62 6.22
CA VAL A 10 2.84 1.97 7.65
C VAL A 10 1.51 2.28 8.32
N ALA A 11 0.71 3.18 7.75
CA ALA A 11 -0.57 3.59 8.33
C ALA A 11 -1.52 2.38 8.49
N ALA A 12 -1.70 1.63 7.41
CA ALA A 12 -2.57 0.46 7.34
C ALA A 12 -2.18 -0.63 8.34
N GLY A 13 -0.88 -0.96 8.43
CA GLY A 13 -0.38 -1.99 9.34
C GLY A 13 -0.63 -1.66 10.82
N TYR A 14 -0.49 -0.39 11.22
CA TYR A 14 -0.80 0.04 12.58
C TYR A 14 -2.30 0.15 12.89
N ASP A 15 -3.12 0.32 11.84
CA ASP A 15 -4.59 0.35 11.95
C ASP A 15 -5.22 -1.06 11.87
N GLY A 16 -4.40 -2.11 11.66
CA GLY A 16 -4.84 -3.50 11.64
C GLY A 16 -5.33 -4.01 10.28
N VAL A 17 -5.15 -3.22 9.21
CA VAL A 17 -5.42 -3.66 7.85
C VAL A 17 -4.40 -4.73 7.45
N GLN A 18 -4.88 -5.85 6.91
CA GLN A 18 -4.05 -7.01 6.60
C GLN A 18 -3.75 -7.18 5.11
N ARG A 19 -4.65 -6.70 4.24
CA ARG A 19 -4.56 -6.89 2.79
C ARG A 19 -5.00 -5.63 2.06
N PHE A 20 -4.35 -5.36 0.93
CA PHE A 20 -4.75 -4.34 -0.02
C PHE A 20 -5.32 -4.99 -1.28
N THR A 21 -6.42 -4.46 -1.79
CA THR A 21 -6.94 -4.79 -3.11
C THR A 21 -6.71 -3.61 -4.04
N ALA A 22 -6.31 -3.89 -5.29
CA ALA A 22 -6.14 -2.86 -6.31
C ALA A 22 -6.81 -3.29 -7.62
N ARG A 23 -7.41 -2.31 -8.31
CA ARG A 23 -8.02 -2.44 -9.64
C ARG A 23 -7.47 -1.33 -10.53
N VAL A 24 -6.82 -1.68 -11.62
CA VAL A 24 -6.14 -0.73 -12.50
C VAL A 24 -6.30 -1.12 -13.96
N LEU A 25 -6.07 -0.17 -14.88
CA LEU A 25 -5.93 -0.49 -16.30
C LEU A 25 -4.72 -1.42 -16.50
N SER A 26 -4.84 -2.40 -17.40
CA SER A 26 -3.78 -3.37 -17.71
C SER A 26 -2.50 -2.69 -18.20
N GLU A 27 -2.61 -1.54 -18.85
CA GLU A 27 -1.51 -0.74 -19.38
C GLU A 27 -0.94 0.27 -18.37
N ASN A 28 -1.46 0.35 -17.14
CA ASN A 28 -0.88 1.18 -16.10
C ASN A 28 0.37 0.52 -15.51
N TYR A 29 1.41 0.39 -16.34
CA TYR A 29 2.68 -0.21 -15.98
C TYR A 29 3.33 0.42 -14.73
N PRO A 30 3.29 1.75 -14.51
CA PRO A 30 3.86 2.34 -13.30
C PRO A 30 3.20 1.83 -12.01
N MET A 31 1.86 1.75 -11.96
CA MET A 31 1.17 1.24 -10.78
C MET A 31 1.38 -0.27 -10.63
N ARG A 32 1.37 -1.00 -11.76
CA ARG A 32 1.62 -2.45 -11.73
C ARG A 32 3.00 -2.78 -11.19
N ALA A 33 4.04 -2.10 -11.67
CA ALA A 33 5.42 -2.28 -11.20
C ALA A 33 5.59 -1.98 -9.70
N ILE A 34 4.87 -1.00 -9.15
CA ILE A 34 4.88 -0.74 -7.71
C ILE A 34 4.35 -1.95 -6.94
N LEU A 35 3.20 -2.49 -7.36
CA LEU A 35 2.55 -3.60 -6.65
C LEU A 35 3.27 -4.94 -6.91
N ASP A 36 3.90 -5.11 -8.07
CA ASP A 36 4.75 -6.28 -8.38
C ASP A 36 5.93 -6.39 -7.40
N HIS A 37 6.52 -5.26 -7.00
CA HIS A 37 7.56 -5.23 -5.95
C HIS A 37 7.07 -5.80 -4.61
N TYR A 38 5.77 -5.76 -4.34
CA TYR A 38 5.14 -6.29 -3.13
C TYR A 38 4.42 -7.63 -3.37
N GLY A 39 4.75 -8.33 -4.46
CA GLY A 39 4.26 -9.68 -4.72
C GLY A 39 2.87 -9.75 -5.35
N ALA A 40 2.45 -8.72 -6.09
CA ALA A 40 1.19 -8.75 -6.80
C ALA A 40 1.11 -9.89 -7.83
N THR A 41 0.00 -10.60 -7.81
CA THR A 41 -0.41 -11.52 -8.87
C THR A 41 -1.67 -10.99 -9.53
N TRP A 42 -1.59 -10.72 -10.83
CA TRP A 42 -2.67 -10.05 -11.56
C TRP A 42 -3.68 -11.04 -12.13
N HIS A 43 -4.95 -10.74 -11.91
CA HIS A 43 -6.08 -11.41 -12.55
C HIS A 43 -6.81 -10.43 -13.46
N ARG A 44 -7.27 -10.91 -14.61
CA ARG A 44 -8.15 -10.12 -15.47
C ARG A 44 -9.52 -9.98 -14.80
N ASP A 45 -10.02 -8.77 -14.74
CA ASP A 45 -11.35 -8.46 -14.19
C ASP A 45 -12.33 -8.05 -15.29
N ASP A 46 -11.88 -7.20 -16.24
CA ASP A 46 -12.67 -6.74 -17.39
C ASP A 46 -11.76 -6.53 -18.62
N LEU A 47 -12.30 -6.01 -19.72
CA LEU A 47 -11.53 -5.57 -20.88
C LEU A 47 -10.60 -4.42 -20.48
N GLY A 48 -9.29 -4.69 -20.56
CA GLY A 48 -8.27 -3.70 -20.23
C GLY A 48 -8.13 -3.40 -18.74
N VAL A 49 -8.72 -4.21 -17.85
CA VAL A 49 -8.64 -4.01 -16.39
C VAL A 49 -8.10 -5.27 -15.71
N VAL A 50 -7.16 -5.07 -14.79
CA VAL A 50 -6.59 -6.12 -13.95
C VAL A 50 -6.78 -5.79 -12.47
N ILE A 51 -6.97 -6.83 -11.67
CA ILE A 51 -7.07 -6.78 -10.21
C ILE A 51 -5.96 -7.59 -9.56
N THR A 52 -5.61 -7.21 -8.34
CA THR A 52 -4.71 -7.97 -7.47
C THR A 52 -5.09 -7.77 -6.02
N GLU A 53 -4.67 -8.71 -5.19
CA GLU A 53 -4.73 -8.59 -3.74
C GLU A 53 -3.36 -8.95 -3.16
N ILE A 54 -2.83 -8.08 -2.32
CA ILE A 54 -1.53 -8.27 -1.67
C ILE A 54 -1.67 -8.15 -0.16
N ALA A 55 -0.82 -8.85 0.58
CA ALA A 55 -0.69 -8.61 2.02
C ALA A 55 -0.11 -7.20 2.25
N VAL A 56 -0.51 -6.54 3.34
CA VAL A 56 0.15 -5.30 3.78
C VAL A 56 1.60 -5.63 4.12
N PRO A 57 2.60 -4.97 3.49
CA PRO A 57 3.99 -5.24 3.78
C PRO A 57 4.32 -4.97 5.25
N PRO A 58 5.06 -5.86 5.94
CA PRO A 58 5.56 -5.59 7.28
C PRO A 58 6.38 -4.29 7.31
N VAL A 59 6.19 -3.47 8.34
CA VAL A 59 6.90 -2.18 8.46
C VAL A 59 8.43 -2.35 8.39
N ALA A 60 8.95 -3.47 8.93
CA ALA A 60 10.37 -3.81 8.90
C ALA A 60 10.93 -4.13 7.50
N SER A 61 10.08 -4.44 6.51
CA SER A 61 10.52 -4.69 5.13
C SER A 61 10.40 -3.45 4.23
N LEU A 62 9.92 -2.32 4.76
CA LEU A 62 9.77 -1.10 3.98
C LEU A 62 11.10 -0.34 3.85
N PRO A 63 11.40 0.27 2.70
CA PRO A 63 12.60 1.08 2.49
C PRO A 63 12.45 2.48 3.10
N LEU A 64 12.10 2.56 4.38
CA LEU A 64 11.93 3.80 5.14
C LEU A 64 12.76 3.71 6.42
N ASP A 65 13.39 4.81 6.82
CA ASP A 65 14.06 4.87 8.10
C ASP A 65 13.06 4.87 9.28
N ARG A 66 13.56 4.59 10.48
CA ARG A 66 12.74 4.47 11.68
C ARG A 66 12.03 5.78 12.03
N ASP A 67 12.68 6.92 11.86
CA ASP A 67 12.15 8.21 12.29
C ASP A 67 10.97 8.62 11.41
N LEU A 68 11.11 8.44 10.10
CA LEU A 68 10.05 8.66 9.13
C LEU A 68 8.87 7.70 9.35
N VAL A 69 9.13 6.44 9.67
CA VAL A 69 8.07 5.48 10.06
C VAL A 69 7.28 6.01 11.27
N GLN A 70 7.96 6.53 12.30
CA GLN A 70 7.26 7.09 13.47
C GLN A 70 6.48 8.36 13.13
N GLN A 71 7.02 9.23 12.26
CA GLN A 71 6.32 10.43 11.80
C GLN A 71 5.04 10.07 11.04
N ILE A 72 5.12 9.14 10.07
CA ILE A 72 3.97 8.68 9.30
C ILE A 72 2.91 8.08 10.22
N ARG A 73 3.32 7.20 11.15
CA ARG A 73 2.42 6.62 12.16
C ARG A 73 1.76 7.70 13.03
N GLY A 74 2.53 8.69 13.47
CA GLY A 74 2.04 9.78 14.29
C GLY A 74 0.94 10.58 13.59
N VAL A 75 1.19 10.98 12.34
CA VAL A 75 0.22 11.72 11.52
C VAL A 75 -1.02 10.86 11.21
N ALA A 76 -0.85 9.60 10.82
CA ALA A 76 -1.96 8.69 10.56
C ALA A 76 -2.87 8.54 11.79
N ARG A 77 -2.27 8.31 12.97
CA ARG A 77 -3.00 8.21 14.24
C ARG A 77 -3.73 9.49 14.60
N GLN A 78 -3.14 10.66 14.36
CA GLN A 78 -3.80 11.94 14.60
C GLN A 78 -5.01 12.12 13.68
N ALA A 79 -4.86 11.84 12.40
CA ALA A 79 -5.94 11.96 11.41
C ALA A 79 -7.12 11.04 11.74
N ILE A 80 -6.85 9.76 12.05
CA ILE A 80 -7.88 8.76 12.41
C ILE A 80 -8.64 9.18 13.67
N ARG A 81 -7.94 9.70 14.69
CA ARG A 81 -8.56 10.13 15.96
C ARG A 81 -9.33 11.44 15.86
N ALA A 82 -8.97 12.33 14.94
CA ALA A 82 -9.64 13.62 14.79
C ALA A 82 -11.05 13.51 14.19
N VAL A 83 -11.34 12.40 13.52
CA VAL A 83 -12.63 12.12 12.86
C VAL A 83 -13.46 11.06 13.59
N GLY A 84 -12.90 10.45 14.64
CA GLY A 84 -13.53 9.41 15.46
C GLY A 84 -14.17 9.93 16.74
#